data_AF-V6JST0-F1
#
_entry.id   AF-V6JST0-F1
#
_cell.length_a   1.000
_cell.length_b   1.000
_cell.length_c   1.000
_cell.angle_alpha   90.00
_cell.angle_beta   90.00
_cell.angle_gamma   90.00
#
_symmetry.space_group_name_H-M   'P 1'
#
loop_
_entity.id
_entity.type
_entity.pdbx_description
1 polymer ?
#
loop_
_entity_poly.entity_id
_entity_poly.type
_entity_poly.pdbx_seq_one_letter_code
_entity_poly.pdbx_strand_id
1 'polypeptide(L)'
;MRDFSLTPKPLSTPERPHPEIFQGGNSTAARWMAGRVSDWYFSNGKDFDGVVEQIADVPKSAPEVGRRAPKIGLNGFLIAYFGRRVLPPVRELEAQLPDGERPDGELHHGELPDGELPDGEPESAPAHA
;
A
#
# COMPACT_ATOMS: atom_id res chain seq x y z
N MET A 1 8.85 21.06 17.99
CA MET A 1 7.94 21.84 17.12
C MET A 1 6.55 21.83 17.72
N ARG A 2 6.12 22.96 18.28
CA ARG A 2 4.74 23.22 18.71
C ARG A 2 4.40 24.57 18.05
N ASP A 3 3.21 24.74 17.49
CA ASP A 3 2.73 26.00 16.91
C ASP A 3 3.17 26.30 15.45
N PHE A 4 2.66 25.50 14.50
CA PHE A 4 2.75 25.77 13.06
C PHE A 4 1.36 26.13 12.52
N SER A 5 1.29 27.20 11.73
CA SER A 5 0.05 27.56 11.04
C SER A 5 0.11 27.11 9.59
N LEU A 6 -0.75 26.16 9.22
CA LEU A 6 -1.03 25.83 7.83
C LEU A 6 -1.99 26.88 7.26
N THR A 7 -1.56 27.60 6.22
CA THR A 7 -2.36 28.57 5.46
C THR A 7 -2.14 28.33 3.97
N PRO A 8 -3.20 28.10 3.17
CA PRO A 8 -4.60 28.05 3.58
C PRO A 8 -4.94 26.79 4.40
N LYS A 9 -6.07 26.83 5.12
CA LYS A 9 -6.61 25.62 5.76
C LYS A 9 -7.19 24.69 4.70
N PRO A 10 -7.19 23.36 4.93
CA PRO A 10 -7.94 22.44 4.10
C PRO A 10 -9.41 22.87 3.99
N LEU A 11 -9.98 22.74 2.78
CA LEU A 11 -11.39 23.03 2.55
C LEU A 11 -12.25 22.04 3.34
N SER A 12 -13.10 22.59 4.21
CA SER A 12 -14.06 21.87 5.04
C SER A 12 -15.48 22.13 4.50
N THR A 13 -16.26 21.07 4.36
CA THR A 13 -17.66 21.08 3.89
C THR A 13 -18.52 20.22 4.82
N PRO A 14 -19.86 20.40 4.87
CA PRO A 14 -20.73 19.53 5.68
C PRO A 14 -20.58 18.03 5.36
N GLU A 15 -20.36 17.68 4.11
CA GLU A 15 -20.19 16.29 3.65
C GLU A 15 -18.76 15.75 3.88
N ARG A 16 -17.77 16.65 3.96
CA ARG A 16 -16.35 16.33 4.15
C ARG A 16 -15.70 17.36 5.09
N PRO A 17 -15.79 17.17 6.41
CA PRO A 17 -15.31 18.14 7.39
C PRO A 17 -13.78 18.22 7.47
N HIS A 18 -13.08 17.15 7.09
CA HIS A 18 -11.63 17.06 6.98
C HIS A 18 -11.24 16.29 5.70
N PRO A 19 -10.00 16.42 5.20
CA PRO A 19 -9.47 15.47 4.22
C PRO A 19 -9.62 14.03 4.72
N GLU A 20 -10.01 13.11 3.85
CA GLU A 20 -10.05 11.69 4.21
C GLU A 20 -8.62 11.19 4.47
N ILE A 21 -8.44 10.44 5.54
CA ILE A 21 -7.16 9.87 5.94
C ILE A 21 -7.10 8.42 5.46
N PHE A 22 -6.14 8.18 4.57
CA PHE A 22 -5.82 6.88 4.00
C PHE A 22 -4.63 6.29 4.72
N GLN A 23 -4.71 5.02 5.09
CA GLN A 23 -3.62 4.32 5.77
C GLN A 23 -3.51 2.89 5.26
N GLY A 24 -2.30 2.35 5.22
CA GLY A 24 -2.06 0.93 4.93
C GLY A 24 -1.14 0.29 5.95
N GLY A 25 -0.66 -0.92 5.61
CA GLY A 25 0.29 -1.67 6.41
C GLY A 25 -0.31 -2.96 6.99
N ASN A 26 0.40 -4.06 6.85
CA ASN A 26 -0.09 -5.41 7.17
C ASN A 26 0.06 -5.78 8.66
N SER A 27 0.87 -5.05 9.43
CA SER A 27 1.12 -5.39 10.83
C SER A 27 -0.13 -5.19 11.69
N THR A 28 -0.29 -6.00 12.74
CA THR A 28 -1.39 -5.85 13.70
C THR A 28 -1.45 -4.45 14.29
N ALA A 29 -0.29 -3.86 14.61
CA ALA A 29 -0.19 -2.48 15.08
C ALA A 29 -0.73 -1.47 14.05
N ALA A 30 -0.38 -1.61 12.77
CA ALA A 30 -0.88 -0.73 11.71
C ALA A 30 -2.40 -0.86 11.52
N ARG A 31 -2.93 -2.09 11.55
CA ARG A 31 -4.38 -2.36 11.47
C ARG A 31 -5.15 -1.72 12.62
N TRP A 32 -4.60 -1.88 13.83
CA TRP A 32 -5.16 -1.34 15.06
C TRP A 32 -5.15 0.18 15.07
N MET A 33 -4.06 0.79 14.60
CA MET A 33 -3.98 2.24 14.44
C MET A 33 -5.01 2.72 13.41
N ALA A 34 -5.10 2.06 12.26
CA ALA A 34 -6.01 2.44 11.19
C ALA A 34 -7.47 2.48 11.65
N GLY A 35 -7.93 1.48 12.42
CA GLY A 35 -9.27 1.49 12.98
C GLY A 35 -9.53 2.67 13.93
N ARG A 36 -8.50 3.18 14.62
CA ARG A 36 -8.63 4.31 15.56
C ARG A 36 -8.55 5.68 14.87
N VAL A 37 -7.80 5.83 13.78
CA VAL A 37 -7.46 7.16 13.24
C VAL A 37 -7.84 7.40 11.78
N SER A 38 -8.12 6.36 10.99
CA SER A 38 -8.26 6.48 9.53
C SER A 38 -9.72 6.45 9.07
N ASP A 39 -9.95 6.97 7.86
CA ASP A 39 -11.22 6.85 7.14
C ASP A 39 -11.19 5.69 6.14
N TRP A 40 -10.00 5.37 5.63
CA TRP A 40 -9.74 4.26 4.72
C TRP A 40 -8.52 3.43 5.16
N TYR A 41 -8.65 2.11 5.05
CA TYR A 41 -7.55 1.17 5.16
C TYR A 41 -7.28 0.51 3.81
N PHE A 42 -6.06 0.62 3.31
CA PHE A 42 -5.60 0.04 2.06
C PHE A 42 -4.65 -1.14 2.32
N SER A 43 -5.02 -2.30 1.78
CA SER A 43 -4.17 -3.49 1.77
C SER A 43 -3.49 -3.64 0.40
N ASN A 44 -2.18 -3.89 0.39
CA ASN A 44 -1.42 -4.16 -0.84
C ASN A 44 -1.53 -5.63 -1.31
N GLY A 45 -2.44 -6.40 -0.71
CA GLY A 45 -2.63 -7.81 -1.00
C GLY A 45 -1.81 -8.72 -0.09
N LYS A 46 -2.44 -9.84 0.27
CA LYS A 46 -1.85 -11.06 0.85
C LYS A 46 -2.57 -12.23 0.13
N ASP A 47 -2.30 -13.46 0.54
CA ASP A 47 -3.25 -14.54 0.31
C ASP A 47 -4.68 -14.19 0.77
N PHE A 48 -5.64 -14.98 0.30
CA PHE A 48 -7.06 -14.75 0.57
C PHE A 48 -7.36 -14.69 2.08
N ASP A 49 -6.84 -15.65 2.84
CA ASP A 49 -7.07 -15.74 4.29
C ASP A 49 -6.50 -14.54 5.02
N GLY A 50 -5.33 -14.08 4.61
CA GLY A 50 -4.69 -12.88 5.11
C GLY A 50 -5.54 -11.64 4.88
N VAL A 51 -6.09 -11.45 3.68
CA VAL A 51 -6.99 -10.32 3.41
C VAL A 51 -8.26 -10.39 4.25
N VAL A 52 -8.84 -11.58 4.42
CA VAL A 52 -10.02 -11.80 5.28
C VAL A 52 -9.72 -11.43 6.74
N GLU A 53 -8.56 -11.82 7.25
CA GLU A 53 -8.10 -11.46 8.59
C GLU A 53 -8.00 -9.93 8.76
N GLN A 54 -7.45 -9.23 7.77
CA GLN A 54 -7.33 -7.77 7.82
C GLN A 54 -8.70 -7.08 7.82
N ILE A 55 -9.63 -7.53 6.95
CA ILE A 55 -11.00 -7.02 6.89
C ILE A 55 -11.72 -7.21 8.24
N ALA A 56 -11.48 -8.34 8.92
CA ALA A 56 -12.08 -8.61 10.22
C ALA A 56 -11.43 -7.79 11.36
N ASP A 57 -10.12 -7.56 11.31
CA ASP A 57 -9.38 -6.96 12.42
C ASP A 57 -9.46 -5.44 12.47
N VAL A 58 -9.32 -4.77 11.33
CA VAL A 58 -9.26 -3.30 11.27
C VAL A 58 -10.48 -2.62 11.92
N PRO A 59 -11.72 -3.11 11.75
CA PRO A 59 -12.89 -2.50 12.37
C PRO A 59 -12.92 -2.61 13.90
N LYS A 60 -12.20 -3.57 14.51
CA LYS A 60 -12.33 -3.90 15.95
C LYS A 60 -11.90 -2.76 16.87
N SER A 61 -10.94 -1.94 16.46
CA SER A 61 -10.42 -0.85 17.29
C SER A 61 -11.17 0.48 17.15
N ALA A 62 -12.07 0.62 16.18
CA ALA A 62 -12.83 1.85 15.96
C ALA A 62 -13.82 2.18 17.10
N PRO A 63 -14.56 1.21 17.69
CA PRO A 63 -15.45 1.46 18.82
C PRO A 63 -14.73 1.98 20.07
N GLU A 64 -13.46 1.62 20.28
CA GLU A 64 -12.68 2.06 21.44
C GLU A 64 -12.50 3.59 21.51
N VAL A 65 -12.59 4.26 20.35
CA VAL A 65 -12.47 5.72 20.23
C VAL A 65 -13.78 6.36 19.75
N GLY A 66 -14.90 5.62 19.78
CA GLY A 66 -16.22 6.14 19.46
C GLY A 66 -16.43 6.56 18.00
N ARG A 67 -15.71 5.95 17.05
CA ARG A 67 -15.81 6.28 15.62
C ARG A 67 -16.35 5.13 14.78
N ARG A 68 -16.78 5.45 13.56
CA ARG A 68 -17.11 4.45 12.54
C ARG A 68 -15.84 3.76 12.06
N ALA A 69 -15.92 2.46 11.83
CA ALA A 69 -14.85 1.69 11.21
C ALA A 69 -14.46 2.27 9.83
N PRO A 70 -13.17 2.26 9.48
CA PRO A 70 -12.70 2.72 8.18
C PRO A 70 -13.23 1.82 7.06
N LYS A 71 -13.35 2.39 5.86
CA LYS A 71 -13.64 1.65 4.63
C LYS A 71 -12.39 0.86 4.22
N ILE A 72 -12.57 -0.29 3.58
CA ILE A 72 -11.45 -1.13 3.13
C ILE A 72 -11.25 -1.00 1.62
N GLY A 73 -10.01 -0.75 1.21
CA GLY A 73 -9.54 -0.84 -0.17
C GLY A 73 -8.52 -1.96 -0.31
N LEU A 74 -8.60 -2.73 -1.40
CA LEU A 74 -7.61 -3.75 -1.76
C LEU A 74 -6.97 -3.37 -3.08
N ASN A 75 -5.64 -3.25 -3.08
CA ASN A 75 -4.88 -3.13 -4.31
C ASN A 75 -4.74 -4.51 -4.95
N GLY A 76 -4.93 -4.58 -6.28
CA GLY A 76 -4.85 -5.84 -7.01
C GLY A 76 -4.68 -5.62 -8.50
N PHE A 77 -4.01 -6.56 -9.15
CA PHE A 77 -3.82 -6.58 -10.61
C PHE A 77 -4.70 -7.66 -11.23
N LEU A 78 -5.38 -7.32 -12.32
CA LEU A 78 -6.14 -8.27 -13.12
C LEU A 78 -5.38 -8.59 -14.40
N ILE A 79 -4.93 -9.83 -14.56
CA ILE A 79 -4.31 -10.30 -15.79
C ILE A 79 -5.35 -11.06 -16.63
N ALA A 80 -5.97 -10.35 -17.57
CA ALA A 80 -6.88 -10.97 -18.52
C ALA A 80 -6.12 -11.95 -19.44
N TYR A 81 -6.75 -13.06 -19.80
CA TYR A 81 -6.16 -14.11 -20.65
C TYR A 81 -4.92 -14.81 -20.07
N PHE A 82 -4.76 -14.83 -18.74
CA PHE A 82 -3.61 -15.45 -18.07
C PHE A 82 -3.22 -16.79 -18.69
N GLY A 83 -4.17 -17.73 -18.81
CA GLY A 83 -3.87 -19.05 -19.36
C GLY A 83 -3.47 -19.09 -20.84
N ARG A 84 -4.04 -18.22 -21.68
CA ARG A 84 -3.84 -18.28 -23.14
C ARG A 84 -2.65 -17.46 -23.62
N ARG A 85 -2.38 -16.32 -22.99
CA ARG A 85 -1.40 -15.34 -23.46
C ARG A 85 -0.26 -15.09 -22.49
N VAL A 86 -0.45 -15.35 -21.19
CA VAL A 86 0.57 -15.06 -20.16
C VAL A 86 1.30 -16.33 -19.72
N LEU A 87 0.59 -17.45 -19.56
CA LEU A 87 1.24 -18.71 -19.16
C LEU A 87 2.30 -19.18 -20.16
N PRO A 88 2.11 -19.15 -21.50
CA PRO A 88 3.15 -19.58 -22.42
C PRO A 88 4.48 -18.81 -22.28
N PRO A 89 4.52 -17.47 -22.32
CA PRO A 89 5.77 -16.74 -22.13
C PRO A 89 6.34 -16.85 -20.71
N VAL A 90 5.50 -16.94 -19.66
CA VAL A 90 5.99 -17.18 -18.29
C VAL A 90 6.72 -18.52 -18.20
N ARG A 91 6.18 -19.59 -18.79
CA ARG A 91 6.83 -20.91 -18.82
C ARG A 91 8.13 -20.90 -19.62
N GLU A 92 8.19 -20.13 -20.70
CA GLU A 92 9.42 -19.96 -21.47
C GLU A 92 10.51 -19.25 -20.65
N LEU A 93 10.14 -18.25 -19.85
CA LEU A 93 11.06 -17.59 -18.90
C LEU A 93 11.48 -18.54 -17.78
N GLU A 94 10.54 -19.29 -17.19
CA GLU A 94 10.83 -20.29 -16.15
C GLU A 94 11.79 -21.39 -16.63
N ALA A 95 11.67 -21.82 -17.89
CA ALA A 95 12.53 -22.84 -18.48
C ALA A 95 13.97 -22.35 -18.75
N GLN A 96 14.19 -21.03 -18.77
CA GLN A 96 15.52 -20.43 -18.92
C GLN A 96 16.22 -20.21 -17.57
N LEU A 97 15.51 -20.36 -16.45
CA LEU A 97 16.11 -20.29 -15.12
C LEU A 97 16.98 -21.54 -14.89
N PRO A 98 18.22 -21.39 -14.39
CA PRO A 98 19.06 -22.53 -14.05
C PRO A 98 18.42 -23.39 -12.94
N ASP A 99 18.62 -24.70 -13.01
CA ASP A 99 18.09 -25.64 -12.03
C ASP A 99 18.62 -25.31 -10.62
N GLY A 100 17.71 -24.85 -9.74
CA GLY A 100 18.00 -24.47 -8.36
C GLY A 100 17.47 -23.10 -7.94
N GLU A 101 17.12 -22.23 -8.91
CA GLU A 101 16.61 -20.86 -8.67
C GLU A 101 15.11 -20.73 -8.98
N ARG A 102 14.33 -21.81 -8.84
CA ARG A 102 12.88 -21.67 -8.96
C ARG A 102 12.37 -20.91 -7.74
N PRO A 103 11.79 -19.71 -7.91
CA PRO A 103 11.20 -18.99 -6.80
C PRO A 103 10.07 -19.87 -6.22
N ASP A 104 10.14 -20.11 -4.91
CA ASP A 104 9.15 -20.85 -4.11
C ASP A 104 7.79 -20.14 -4.03
N GLY A 105 7.67 -18.97 -4.65
CA GLY A 105 6.49 -18.12 -4.59
C GLY A 105 6.39 -17.33 -3.28
N GLU A 106 7.38 -17.45 -2.39
CA GLU A 106 7.50 -16.57 -1.23
C GLU A 106 8.20 -15.28 -1.66
N LEU A 107 7.52 -14.15 -1.47
CA LEU A 107 8.17 -12.85 -1.49
C LEU A 107 8.98 -12.74 -0.20
N HIS A 108 10.21 -13.25 -0.22
CA HIS A 108 11.19 -12.94 0.83
C HIS A 108 11.33 -11.42 0.89
N HIS A 109 11.23 -10.83 2.08
CA HIS A 109 11.52 -9.41 2.28
C HIS A 109 12.98 -9.18 1.88
N GLY A 110 13.20 -8.81 0.62
CA GLY A 110 14.53 -8.53 0.12
C GLY A 110 15.11 -7.37 0.91
N GLU A 111 16.19 -7.61 1.64
CA GLU A 111 17.06 -6.52 2.05
C GLU A 111 17.51 -5.82 0.77
N LEU A 112 17.23 -4.51 0.71
CA LEU A 112 17.72 -3.67 -0.36
C LEU A 112 19.24 -3.79 -0.34
N PRO A 113 19.90 -4.13 -1.46
CA PRO A 113 21.35 -4.08 -1.50
C PRO A 113 21.79 -2.65 -1.21
N ASP A 114 22.89 -2.51 -0.44
CA ASP A 114 23.55 -1.25 -0.12
C ASP A 114 24.17 -0.64 -1.39
N GLY A 115 23.34 -0.27 -2.36
CA GLY A 115 23.74 0.45 -3.55
C GLY A 115 23.80 1.92 -3.22
N GLU A 116 25.00 2.50 -3.28
CA GLU A 116 25.16 3.96 -3.32
C GLU A 116 24.30 4.51 -4.46
N LEU A 117 23.39 5.43 -4.13
CA LEU A 117 22.63 6.17 -5.11
C LEU A 117 23.62 7.00 -5.94
N PRO A 118 23.60 6.93 -7.28
CA PRO A 118 24.43 7.83 -8.08
C PRO A 118 23.99 9.27 -7.83
N ASP A 119 24.96 10.14 -7.54
CA ASP A 119 24.76 11.58 -7.36
C ASP A 119 24.21 12.18 -8.66
N GLY A 120 22.89 12.27 -8.75
CA GLY A 120 22.21 13.01 -9.80
C GLY A 120 22.34 14.51 -9.52
N GLU A 121 23.17 15.20 -10.31
CA GLU A 121 23.17 16.66 -10.38
C GLU A 121 21.74 17.16 -10.69
N PRO A 122 21.19 18.12 -9.94
CA PRO A 122 19.84 18.61 -10.18
C PRO A 122 19.79 19.37 -11.51
N GLU A 123 19.02 18.86 -12.48
CA GLU A 123 18.62 19.65 -13.65
C GLU A 123 17.90 20.92 -13.17
N SER A 124 18.42 22.07 -13.59
CA SER A 124 17.86 23.37 -13.29
C SER A 124 16.50 23.52 -13.98
N ALA A 125 15.43 23.59 -13.18
CA ALA A 125 14.11 23.91 -13.69
C ALA A 125 14.10 25.33 -14.31
N PRO A 126 13.46 25.53 -15.47
CA PRO A 126 13.39 26.86 -16.07
C PRO A 126 12.50 27.78 -15.25
N ALA A 127 12.99 28.99 -14.97
CA ALA A 127 12.22 30.04 -14.33
C ALA A 127 11.12 30.52 -15.28
N HIS A 128 9.86 30.33 -14.88
CA HIS A 128 8.72 30.97 -15.54
C HIS A 128 8.62 32.43 -15.07
N ALA A 129 8.64 33.34 -16.04
CA ALA A 129 8.37 34.77 -15.89
C ALA A 129 6.88 35.08 -15.75
#